data_AF-Q129A7-F1
#
_entry.id   AF-Q129A7-F1
#
_cell.length_a   1.000
_cell.length_b   1.000
_cell.length_c   1.000
_cell.angle_alpha   90.00
_cell.angle_beta   90.00
_cell.angle_gamma   90.00
#
_symmetry.space_group_name_H-M   'P 1'
#
loop_
_entity.id
_entity.type
_entity.pdbx_description
1 polymer ?
#
loop_
_entity_poly.entity_id
_entity_poly.type
_entity_poly.pdbx_seq_one_letter_code
_entity_poly.pdbx_strand_id
1 'polypeptide(L)'
;MARPRKPTSVLELTGSFKAHPERAAARKSEPVPSGEIGDAPSYFDDESRKCWTEIVGMCHVGTLCAADRLIVEHGARVLAALRASPVYADAKLMIRLEATLGKLGLTPADRSKVQVIKPKGNTNPFLRNGAGRR
;
A
#
# COMPACT_ATOMS: atom_id res chain seq x y z
N MET A 1 -10.41 -6.55 -19.22
CA MET A 1 -9.07 -6.72 -18.61
C MET A 1 -9.02 -8.03 -17.85
N ALA A 2 -7.91 -8.76 -17.90
CA ALA A 2 -7.73 -9.97 -17.11
C ALA A 2 -7.83 -9.65 -15.60
N ARG A 3 -8.49 -10.51 -14.83
CA ARG A 3 -8.66 -10.30 -13.38
C ARG A 3 -7.28 -10.31 -12.70
N PRO A 4 -6.96 -9.31 -11.84
CA PRO A 4 -5.73 -9.32 -11.06
C PRO A 4 -5.57 -10.62 -10.29
N ARG A 5 -4.34 -11.13 -10.22
CA ARG A 5 -4.04 -12.35 -9.47
C ARG A 5 -4.40 -12.13 -8.00
N LYS A 6 -4.93 -13.17 -7.35
CA LYS A 6 -5.15 -13.14 -5.90
C LYS A 6 -3.81 -13.00 -5.18
N PRO A 7 -3.71 -12.09 -4.19
CA PRO A 7 -2.51 -11.94 -3.38
C PRO A 7 -2.13 -13.21 -2.63
N THR A 8 -0.84 -13.40 -2.37
CA THR A 8 -0.28 -14.56 -1.67
C THR A 8 -0.86 -14.74 -0.28
N SER A 9 -1.07 -13.65 0.47
CA SER A 9 -1.71 -13.67 1.79
C SER A 9 -3.13 -14.25 1.76
N VAL A 10 -3.90 -13.96 0.71
CA VAL A 10 -5.26 -14.49 0.53
C VAL A 10 -5.22 -15.96 0.18
N LEU A 11 -4.31 -16.38 -0.71
CA LEU A 11 -4.15 -17.78 -1.09
C LEU A 11 -3.72 -18.67 0.07
N GLU A 12 -2.84 -18.15 0.94
CA GLU A 12 -2.42 -18.80 2.17
C GLU A 12 -3.60 -18.95 3.15
N LEU A 13 -4.33 -17.85 3.39
CA LEU A 13 -5.50 -17.84 4.28
C LEU A 13 -6.59 -18.82 3.84
N THR A 14 -6.87 -18.92 2.54
CA THR A 14 -7.90 -19.83 2.01
C THR A 14 -7.40 -21.27 1.85
N GLY A 15 -6.18 -21.60 2.28
CA GLY A 15 -5.61 -22.93 2.14
C GLY A 15 -5.33 -23.35 0.70
N SER A 16 -5.30 -22.41 -0.26
CA SER A 16 -5.09 -22.73 -1.68
C SER A 16 -3.77 -23.44 -1.92
N PHE A 17 -2.74 -23.19 -1.11
CA PHE A 17 -1.45 -23.84 -1.24
C PHE A 17 -1.44 -25.31 -0.78
N LYS A 18 -2.43 -25.74 0.03
CA LYS A 18 -2.60 -27.15 0.39
C LYS A 18 -3.11 -27.97 -0.80
N ALA A 19 -4.08 -27.42 -1.53
CA ALA A 19 -4.62 -28.06 -2.74
C ALA A 19 -3.72 -27.91 -3.97
N HIS A 20 -2.90 -26.84 -4.01
CA HIS A 20 -2.09 -26.45 -5.16
C HIS A 20 -0.68 -25.99 -4.72
N PRO A 21 0.20 -26.92 -4.32
CA PRO A 21 1.54 -26.60 -3.82
C PRO A 21 2.43 -25.93 -4.89
N GLU A 22 2.20 -26.18 -6.18
CA GLU A 22 2.88 -25.54 -7.29
C GLU A 22 2.70 -24.01 -7.28
N ARG A 23 1.55 -23.53 -6.78
CA ARG A 23 1.27 -22.08 -6.66
C ARG A 23 2.11 -21.43 -5.57
N ALA A 24 2.48 -22.16 -4.52
CA ALA A 24 3.39 -21.68 -3.49
C ALA A 24 4.83 -21.67 -4.01
N ALA A 25 5.25 -22.73 -4.71
CA ALA A 25 6.58 -22.82 -5.30
C ALA A 25 6.85 -21.67 -6.29
N ALA A 26 5.90 -21.37 -7.17
CA ALA A 26 6.01 -20.28 -8.14
C ALA A 26 6.11 -18.88 -7.51
N ARG A 27 5.79 -18.74 -6.21
CA ARG A 27 5.75 -17.47 -5.48
C ARG A 27 6.80 -17.36 -4.38
N LYS A 28 7.67 -18.37 -4.25
CA LYS A 28 8.71 -18.43 -3.22
C LYS A 28 9.64 -17.21 -3.23
N SER A 29 9.85 -16.63 -4.41
CA SER A 29 10.71 -15.46 -4.64
C SER A 29 9.92 -14.18 -4.90
N GLU A 30 8.65 -14.10 -4.49
CA GLU A 30 7.90 -12.84 -4.59
C GLU A 30 8.59 -11.74 -3.75
N PRO A 31 8.77 -10.53 -4.31
CA PRO A 31 9.32 -9.41 -3.57
C PRO A 31 8.48 -9.13 -2.32
N VAL A 32 9.16 -8.98 -1.19
CA VAL A 32 8.52 -8.61 0.07
C VAL A 32 8.64 -7.09 0.23
N PRO A 33 7.51 -6.37 0.38
CA PRO A 33 7.55 -4.95 0.74
C PRO A 33 8.40 -4.76 2.00
N SER A 34 9.38 -3.87 1.92
CA SER A 34 10.34 -3.64 3.00
C SER A 34 10.81 -2.19 2.99
N GLY A 35 11.36 -1.75 4.13
CA GLY A 35 11.75 -0.37 4.34
C GLY A 35 10.56 0.56 4.59
N GLU A 36 10.84 1.66 5.29
CA GLU A 36 9.86 2.70 5.55
C GLU A 36 9.75 3.66 4.36
N ILE A 37 8.62 4.37 4.24
CA ILE A 37 8.40 5.38 3.20
C ILE A 37 9.41 6.56 3.28
N GLY A 38 9.87 6.86 4.51
CA GLY A 38 10.83 7.90 4.83
C GLY A 38 10.31 9.33 4.65
N ASP A 39 11.22 10.28 4.83
CA ASP A 39 10.92 11.73 4.72
C ASP A 39 10.67 12.18 3.29
N ALA A 40 9.95 13.30 3.13
CA ALA A 40 9.73 13.92 1.83
C ALA A 40 11.06 14.18 1.08
N PRO A 41 11.10 14.09 -0.26
CA PRO A 41 12.30 14.38 -1.03
C PRO A 41 12.92 15.73 -0.69
N SER A 42 14.26 15.81 -0.67
CA SER A 42 14.98 17.04 -0.31
C SER A 42 14.67 18.20 -1.28
N TYR A 43 14.42 17.90 -2.54
CA TYR A 43 14.09 18.87 -3.59
C TYR A 43 12.63 19.35 -3.58
N PHE A 44 11.80 18.91 -2.63
CA PHE A 44 10.45 19.43 -2.51
C PHE A 44 10.44 20.88 -2.03
N ASP A 45 9.62 21.69 -2.68
CA ASP A 45 9.16 22.97 -2.13
C ASP A 45 8.29 22.75 -0.88
N ASP A 46 8.00 23.84 -0.17
CA ASP A 46 7.29 23.77 1.11
C ASP A 46 5.88 23.19 0.96
N GLU A 47 5.17 23.51 -0.12
CA GLU A 47 3.80 23.04 -0.35
C GLU A 47 3.76 21.55 -0.71
N SER A 48 4.66 21.07 -1.57
CA SER A 48 4.79 19.65 -1.88
C SER A 48 5.20 18.86 -0.64
N ARG A 49 6.07 19.43 0.21
CA ARG A 49 6.47 18.81 1.49
C ARG A 49 5.31 18.68 2.46
N LYS A 50 4.47 19.71 2.62
CA LYS A 50 3.25 19.63 3.43
C LYS A 50 2.30 18.57 2.88
N CYS A 51 2.09 18.55 1.57
CA CYS A 51 1.22 17.56 0.91
C CYS A 51 1.75 16.13 1.05
N TRP A 52 3.07 15.92 1.03
CA TRP A 52 3.69 14.62 1.32
C TRP A 52 3.32 14.13 2.72
N THR A 53 3.59 14.96 3.74
CA THR A 53 3.30 14.62 5.14
C THR A 53 1.83 14.33 5.35
N GLU A 54 0.95 15.10 4.71
CA GLU A 54 -0.50 14.89 4.75
C GLU A 54 -0.89 13.54 4.15
N ILE A 55 -0.46 13.22 2.93
CA ILE A 55 -0.80 11.96 2.26
C ILE A 55 -0.26 10.75 3.06
N VAL A 56 0.99 10.81 3.51
CA VAL A 56 1.58 9.73 4.33
C VAL A 56 0.81 9.57 5.64
N GLY A 57 0.44 10.65 6.31
CA GLY A 57 -0.32 10.63 7.56
C GLY A 57 -1.77 10.13 7.42
N MET A 58 -2.36 10.26 6.23
CA MET A 58 -3.70 9.73 5.93
C MET A 58 -3.69 8.25 5.54
N CYS A 59 -2.55 7.73 5.08
CA CYS A 59 -2.43 6.31 4.76
C CYS A 59 -2.53 5.44 6.03
N HIS A 60 -3.10 4.25 5.88
CA HIS A 60 -3.23 3.35 7.02
C HIS A 60 -1.85 2.90 7.51
N VAL A 61 -1.67 2.80 8.83
CA VAL A 61 -0.40 2.40 9.42
C VAL A 61 0.05 1.04 8.88
N GLY A 62 1.30 0.97 8.41
CA GLY A 62 1.91 -0.25 7.90
C GLY A 62 1.53 -0.63 6.47
N THR A 63 0.89 0.25 5.70
CA THR A 63 0.58 -0.03 4.28
C THR A 63 1.59 0.51 3.28
N LEU A 64 2.33 1.56 3.64
CA LEU A 64 3.38 2.15 2.80
C LEU A 64 4.75 1.55 3.13
N CYS A 65 5.58 1.40 2.10
CA CYS A 65 7.00 1.04 2.21
C CYS A 65 7.87 1.91 1.29
N ALA A 66 9.19 1.67 1.31
CA ALA A 66 10.14 2.41 0.49
C ALA A 66 9.81 2.38 -1.03
N ALA A 67 9.19 1.31 -1.51
CA ALA A 67 8.81 1.18 -2.92
C ALA A 67 7.65 2.12 -3.33
N ASP A 68 6.82 2.57 -2.38
CA ASP A 68 5.66 3.43 -2.64
C ASP A 68 6.03 4.91 -2.75
N ARG A 69 7.31 5.24 -2.52
CA ARG A 69 7.82 6.62 -2.47
C ARG A 69 7.44 7.44 -3.70
N LEU A 70 7.55 6.85 -4.90
CA LEU A 70 7.27 7.57 -6.15
C LEU A 70 5.78 7.88 -6.36
N ILE A 71 4.87 7.01 -5.92
CA ILE A 71 3.44 7.30 -6.04
C ILE A 71 2.98 8.34 -5.03
N VAL A 72 3.55 8.33 -3.82
CA VAL A 72 3.33 9.38 -2.81
C VAL A 72 3.90 10.71 -3.30
N GLU A 73 5.10 10.70 -3.91
CA GLU A 73 5.72 11.89 -4.47
C GLU A 73 4.84 12.54 -5.55
N HIS A 74 4.32 11.70 -6.45
CA HIS A 74 3.43 12.13 -7.50
C HIS A 74 2.14 12.74 -6.93
N GLY A 75 1.52 12.08 -5.96
CA GLY A 75 0.32 12.58 -5.29
C GLY A 75 0.55 13.92 -4.61
N ALA A 76 1.68 14.08 -3.91
CA ALA A 76 2.03 15.30 -3.21
C ALA A 76 2.17 16.50 -4.16
N ARG A 77 2.88 16.32 -5.29
CA ARG A 77 3.03 17.36 -6.31
C ARG A 77 1.71 17.73 -6.99
N VAL A 78 0.88 16.73 -7.31
CA VAL A 78 -0.43 16.98 -7.93
C VAL A 78 -1.36 17.72 -6.96
N LEU A 79 -1.37 17.34 -5.68
CA LEU A 79 -2.15 18.02 -4.65
C LEU A 79 -1.69 19.47 -4.44
N ALA A 80 -0.38 19.69 -4.36
CA ALA A 80 0.21 21.03 -4.24
C ALA A 80 -0.17 21.91 -5.45
N ALA A 81 -0.05 21.37 -6.67
CA ALA A 81 -0.42 22.09 -7.89
C ALA A 81 -1.92 22.44 -7.94
N LEU A 82 -2.80 21.53 -7.51
CA LEU A 82 -4.25 21.80 -7.42
C LEU A 82 -4.58 22.89 -6.41
N ARG A 83 -3.90 22.89 -5.24
CA ARG A 83 -4.12 23.89 -4.19
C ARG A 83 -3.61 25.28 -4.58
N ALA A 84 -2.56 25.34 -5.40
CA ALA A 84 -2.06 26.59 -5.96
C ALA A 84 -2.92 27.12 -7.13
N SER A 85 -3.74 26.26 -7.73
CA SER A 85 -4.58 26.60 -8.89
C SER A 85 -5.95 27.15 -8.47
N PRO A 86 -6.54 28.08 -9.23
CA PRO A 86 -7.95 28.43 -9.07
C PRO A 86 -8.84 27.18 -9.13
N VAL A 87 -9.85 27.15 -8.28
CA VAL A 87 -10.74 26.00 -8.08
C VAL A 87 -11.31 25.49 -9.42
N TYR A 88 -11.11 24.20 -9.70
CA TYR A 88 -11.52 23.49 -10.93
C TYR A 88 -10.84 23.89 -12.25
N ALA A 89 -9.77 24.69 -12.24
CA ALA A 89 -9.12 25.12 -13.49
C ALA A 89 -8.42 23.97 -14.24
N ASP A 90 -7.94 22.93 -13.55
CA ASP A 90 -7.26 21.78 -14.17
C ASP A 90 -7.92 20.44 -13.83
N ALA A 91 -8.86 20.03 -14.68
CA ALA A 91 -9.53 18.75 -14.57
C ALA A 91 -8.60 17.54 -14.67
N LYS A 92 -7.46 17.65 -15.38
CA LYS A 92 -6.52 16.54 -15.53
C LYS A 92 -5.80 16.26 -14.22
N LEU A 93 -5.43 17.31 -13.48
CA LEU A 93 -4.85 17.16 -12.16
C LEU A 93 -5.84 16.56 -11.16
N MET A 94 -7.12 16.96 -11.22
CA MET A 94 -8.15 16.38 -10.34
C MET A 94 -8.30 14.87 -10.57
N ILE A 95 -8.44 14.45 -11.83
CA ILE A 95 -8.52 13.03 -12.20
C ILE A 95 -7.26 12.29 -11.76
N ARG A 96 -6.09 12.91 -11.90
CA ARG A 96 -4.81 12.30 -11.50
C ARG A 96 -4.70 12.16 -9.98
N LEU A 97 -5.17 13.15 -9.22
CA LEU A 97 -5.21 13.08 -7.77
C LEU A 97 -6.14 11.97 -7.31
N GLU A 98 -7.37 11.91 -7.82
CA GLU A 98 -8.35 10.87 -7.49
C GLU A 98 -7.78 9.46 -7.77
N ALA A 99 -7.17 9.27 -8.95
CA ALA A 99 -6.52 8.01 -9.29
C ALA A 99 -5.35 7.65 -8.38
N THR A 100 -4.58 8.64 -7.90
CA THR A 100 -3.46 8.41 -6.98
C THR A 100 -3.96 8.06 -5.58
N LEU A 101 -4.95 8.80 -5.06
CA LEU A 101 -5.57 8.53 -3.77
C LEU A 101 -6.24 7.16 -3.73
N GLY A 102 -6.91 6.74 -4.81
CA GLY A 102 -7.50 5.41 -4.91
C GLY A 102 -6.47 4.29 -4.85
N LYS A 103 -5.31 4.45 -5.50
CA LYS A 103 -4.20 3.48 -5.42
C LYS A 103 -3.58 3.38 -4.03
N LEU A 104 -3.61 4.47 -3.27
CA LEU A 104 -3.15 4.52 -1.87
C LEU A 104 -4.23 4.05 -0.86
N GLY A 105 -5.43 3.69 -1.34
CA GLY A 105 -6.54 3.25 -0.48
C GLY A 105 -7.20 4.35 0.33
N LEU A 106 -7.07 5.61 -0.11
CA LEU A 106 -7.60 6.78 0.57
C LEU A 106 -9.05 7.10 0.20
N THR A 107 -9.71 6.23 -0.58
CA THR A 107 -11.15 6.29 -0.83
C THR A 107 -11.88 5.22 -0.01
N PRO A 108 -13.18 5.42 0.35
CA PRO A 108 -13.95 4.40 1.05
C PRO A 108 -13.99 3.05 0.32
N ALA A 109 -14.08 3.07 -1.02
CA ALA A 109 -14.13 1.86 -1.83
C ALA A 109 -12.77 1.13 -1.88
N ASP A 110 -11.67 1.88 -1.99
CA ASP A 110 -10.34 1.30 -2.15
C ASP A 110 -9.69 0.90 -0.82
N ARG A 111 -10.16 1.44 0.31
CA ARG A 111 -9.69 1.05 1.65
C ARG A 111 -9.71 -0.46 1.86
N SER A 112 -10.74 -1.14 1.36
CA SER A 112 -10.89 -2.61 1.46
C SER A 112 -9.83 -3.41 0.69
N LYS A 113 -9.13 -2.78 -0.26
CA LYS A 113 -8.17 -3.41 -1.18
C LYS A 113 -6.74 -3.33 -0.66
N VAL A 114 -6.46 -2.41 0.26
CA VAL A 114 -5.13 -2.24 0.84
C VAL A 114 -4.89 -3.28 1.93
N GLN A 115 -3.66 -3.74 2.05
CA GLN A 115 -3.23 -4.75 3.02
C GLN A 115 -2.07 -4.19 3.83
N VAL A 116 -2.09 -4.43 5.14
CA VAL A 116 -0.97 -4.10 6.02
C VAL A 116 0.19 -5.03 5.71
N ILE A 117 1.39 -4.47 5.57
CA ILE A 117 2.64 -5.19 5.40
C ILE A 117 2.91 -5.93 6.71
N LYS A 118 2.88 -7.26 6.66
CA LYS A 118 3.10 -8.10 7.85
C LYS A 118 4.59 -8.03 8.25
N PRO A 119 4.92 -7.65 9.51
CA PRO A 119 6.29 -7.76 9.99
C PRO A 119 6.73 -9.23 10.01
N LYS A 120 7.97 -9.50 9.59
CA LYS A 120 8.56 -10.84 9.71
C LYS A 120 8.65 -11.19 11.21
N GLY A 121 7.98 -12.26 11.63
CA GLY A 121 8.17 -12.84 12.97
C GLY A 121 6.95 -12.90 13.90
N ASN A 122 5.73 -12.58 13.46
CA ASN A 122 4.57 -12.76 14.33
C ASN A 122 4.17 -14.25 14.41
N THR A 123 4.88 -15.03 15.21
CA THR A 123 4.45 -16.35 15.66
C THR A 123 3.17 -16.18 16.45
N ASN A 124 2.07 -16.71 15.93
CA ASN A 124 0.79 -16.74 16.63
C ASN A 124 0.99 -17.42 18.01
N PRO A 125 0.76 -16.70 19.13
CA PRO A 125 1.01 -17.22 20.47
C PRO A 125 0.16 -18.46 20.82
N PHE A 126 -0.93 -18.69 20.08
CA PHE A 126 -1.78 -19.87 20.26
C PHE A 126 -1.25 -21.14 19.59
N LEU A 127 -0.21 -21.06 18.74
CA LEU A 127 0.41 -22.26 18.14
C LEU A 127 1.19 -23.11 19.16
N ARG A 128 1.44 -22.60 20.36
CA ARG A 128 2.24 -23.29 21.39
C ARG A 128 1.43 -24.26 22.28
N ASN A 129 0.09 -24.24 22.21
CA ASN A 129 -0.76 -24.97 23.17
C ASN A 129 -1.45 -26.22 22.59
N GLY A 130 -1.14 -26.64 21.36
CA GLY A 130 -1.79 -27.79 20.70
C GLY A 130 -1.04 -29.13 20.82
N ALA A 131 0.20 -29.14 21.34
CA ALA A 131 1.03 -30.33 21.43
C ALA A 131 1.17 -30.78 22.89
N GLY A 132 0.14 -31.42 23.44
CA GLY A 132 0.25 -32.05 24.76
C GLY A 132 -1.04 -32.15 25.56
N ARG A 133 -2.06 -32.82 25.03
CA ARG A 133 -3.07 -33.53 25.84
C ARG A 133 -3.35 -34.87 25.17
N ARG A 134 -2.49 -35.84 25.49
CA ARG A 134 -2.85 -37.26 25.51
C ARG A 134 -3.02 -37.64 26.98
#